data_AF-A0A016USM4-F1
#
_entry.id   AF-A0A016USM4-F1
#
_cell.length_a   1.000
_cell.length_b   1.000
_cell.length_c   1.000
_cell.angle_alpha   90.00
_cell.angle_beta   90.00
_cell.angle_gamma   90.00
#
_symmetry.space_group_name_H-M   'P 1'
#
loop_
_entity.id
_entity.type
_entity.pdbx_description
1 polymer ?
#
loop_
_entity_poly.entity_id
_entity_poly.type
_entity_poly.pdbx_seq_one_letter_code
_entity_poly.pdbx_strand_id
1 'polypeptide(L)'
;MLYFKNFVFNAEKSLPLLLTFTFYLLFRATVKKTSGEFPDILPTAIESININCEPVLSGSRSIVKYKYWTFNYDTIEKELYESENVCDTIHKYFFFEKEPLSLEEQAYPLSYGLVIYKDIVQVLLELSIFYQPQNVYCITVDQGASKIYKKFVNNLPKCFNNIKTFYLSGTDLPLRTNLEMVRIMKALNGSINTDVEQFEQDRYRIMEVIFRVNFALRRLIYGGIEI
;
A
#
# COMPACT_ATOMS: atom_id res chain seq x y z
N MET A 1 6.11 4.65 6.91
CA MET A 1 6.92 5.27 5.84
C MET A 1 8.30 4.61 5.83
N LEU A 2 8.49 3.52 5.09
CA LEU A 2 9.79 2.83 5.04
C LEU A 2 10.74 3.58 4.10
N TYR A 3 11.67 4.35 4.67
CA TYR A 3 12.78 4.94 3.96
C TYR A 3 13.81 3.84 3.62
N PHE A 4 13.90 3.44 2.35
CA PHE A 4 15.06 2.68 1.87
C PHE A 4 16.26 3.63 1.76
N LYS A 5 17.03 3.76 2.84
CA LYS A 5 18.38 4.34 2.78
C LYS A 5 19.34 3.25 2.28
N ASN A 6 20.03 3.57 1.19
CA ASN A 6 21.11 2.83 0.52
C ASN A 6 21.74 1.68 1.34
N PHE A 7 21.44 0.44 0.95
CA PHE A 7 22.26 -0.71 1.31
C PHE A 7 23.58 -0.64 0.54
N VAL A 8 24.63 -0.14 1.19
CA VAL A 8 26.01 -0.34 0.76
C VAL A 8 26.38 -1.78 1.12
N PHE A 9 26.44 -2.64 0.11
CA PHE A 9 26.98 -3.99 0.27
C PHE A 9 28.49 -3.88 0.53
N ASN A 10 28.89 -4.12 1.78
CA ASN A 10 30.29 -4.25 2.15
C ASN A 10 30.74 -5.67 1.78
N ALA A 11 31.30 -5.81 0.58
CA ALA A 11 31.78 -7.09 0.04
C ALA A 11 33.23 -7.34 0.49
N GLU A 12 33.42 -7.75 1.74
CA GLU A 12 34.67 -8.34 2.21
C GLU A 12 34.47 -9.83 2.48
N LYS A 13 34.73 -10.65 1.46
CA LYS A 13 35.59 -11.85 1.54
C LYS A 13 35.62 -12.54 0.16
N SER A 14 36.84 -12.76 -0.28
CA SER A 14 37.26 -13.38 -1.54
C SER A 14 36.65 -14.76 -1.75
N LEU A 15 35.64 -14.86 -2.60
CA LEU A 15 35.22 -16.10 -3.26
C LEU A 15 35.77 -16.12 -4.70
N PRO A 16 36.34 -17.23 -5.19
CA PRO A 16 36.99 -17.28 -6.51
C PRO A 16 36.00 -16.97 -7.64
N LEU A 17 36.46 -16.18 -8.62
CA LEU A 17 35.72 -15.73 -9.82
C LEU A 17 34.96 -16.83 -10.58
N LEU A 18 35.37 -18.09 -10.46
CA LEU A 18 34.67 -19.23 -11.06
C LEU A 18 33.33 -19.53 -10.37
N LEU A 19 33.25 -19.40 -9.04
CA LEU A 19 32.02 -19.67 -8.29
C LEU A 19 30.96 -18.59 -8.53
N THR A 20 31.36 -17.33 -8.70
CA THR A 20 30.43 -16.25 -9.06
C THR A 20 29.92 -16.41 -10.49
N PHE A 21 30.74 -16.87 -11.42
CA PHE A 21 30.34 -17.14 -12.80
C PHE A 21 29.42 -18.35 -12.92
N THR A 22 29.67 -19.43 -12.17
CA THR A 22 28.77 -20.59 -12.12
C THR A 22 27.45 -20.26 -11.42
N PHE A 23 27.47 -19.45 -10.34
CA PHE A 23 26.22 -18.96 -9.74
C PHE A 23 25.46 -18.06 -10.70
N TYR A 24 26.13 -17.16 -11.43
CA TYR A 24 25.50 -16.29 -12.43
C TYR A 24 24.88 -17.08 -13.60
N LEU A 25 25.57 -18.12 -14.09
CA LEU A 25 25.06 -19.00 -15.14
C LEU A 25 23.92 -19.89 -14.66
N LEU A 26 23.99 -20.43 -13.43
CA LEU A 26 22.88 -21.16 -12.81
C LEU A 26 21.67 -20.25 -12.56
N PHE A 27 21.89 -19.01 -12.10
CA PHE A 27 20.84 -18.02 -11.91
C PHE A 27 20.17 -17.66 -13.25
N ARG A 28 20.95 -17.47 -14.32
CA ARG A 28 20.41 -17.29 -15.69
C ARG A 28 19.69 -18.53 -16.21
N ALA A 29 20.16 -19.73 -15.89
CA ALA A 29 19.52 -20.98 -16.31
C ALA A 29 18.16 -21.22 -15.62
N THR A 30 17.96 -20.68 -14.41
CA THR A 30 16.68 -20.77 -13.69
C THR A 30 15.67 -19.67 -14.05
N VAL A 31 16.10 -18.56 -14.66
CA VAL A 31 15.17 -17.55 -15.18
C VAL A 31 14.66 -18.01 -16.55
N LYS A 32 13.75 -18.99 -16.54
CA LYS A 32 12.84 -19.20 -17.65
C LYS A 32 12.01 -17.93 -17.78
N LYS A 33 12.15 -17.23 -18.90
CA LYS A 33 11.19 -16.21 -19.33
C LYS A 33 9.84 -16.91 -19.43
N THR A 34 9.00 -16.76 -18.42
CA THR A 34 7.58 -17.10 -18.49
C THR A 34 6.94 -16.12 -19.45
N SER A 35 7.03 -16.43 -20.75
CA SER A 35 6.05 -15.97 -21.73
C SER A 35 4.77 -16.77 -21.49
N GLY A 36 4.10 -16.48 -20.38
CA GLY A 36 2.68 -16.80 -20.27
C GLY A 36 1.95 -15.76 -21.09
N GLU A 37 1.22 -16.19 -22.11
CA GLU A 37 0.09 -15.41 -22.59
C GLU A 37 -0.77 -15.11 -21.35
N PHE A 38 -0.84 -13.83 -20.99
CA PHE A 38 -1.87 -13.39 -20.06
C PHE A 38 -3.20 -13.79 -20.71
N PRO A 39 -4.08 -14.52 -20.00
CA PRO A 39 -5.40 -14.80 -20.54
C PRO A 39 -6.06 -13.47 -20.93
N ASP A 40 -6.84 -13.45 -22.01
CA ASP A 40 -7.61 -12.29 -22.45
C ASP A 40 -8.60 -11.89 -21.33
N ILE A 41 -8.09 -11.14 -20.37
CA ILE A 41 -8.87 -10.51 -19.30
C ILE A 41 -9.53 -9.32 -19.97
N LEU A 42 -10.87 -9.30 -19.98
CA LEU A 42 -11.60 -8.09 -20.34
C LEU A 42 -11.09 -6.97 -19.42
N PRO A 43 -10.44 -5.92 -19.96
CA PRO A 43 -9.84 -4.90 -19.13
C PRO A 43 -10.95 -4.28 -18.28
N THR A 44 -10.69 -4.18 -16.99
CA THR A 44 -11.58 -3.43 -16.10
C THR A 44 -11.67 -1.99 -16.59
N ALA A 45 -12.74 -1.28 -16.22
CA ALA A 45 -12.91 0.10 -16.64
C ALA A 45 -11.73 1.00 -16.20
N ILE A 46 -11.03 0.65 -15.11
CA ILE A 46 -9.82 1.36 -14.65
C ILE A 46 -8.58 1.00 -15.48
N GLU A 47 -8.43 -0.25 -15.91
CA GLU A 47 -7.31 -0.67 -16.79
C GLU A 47 -7.45 -0.13 -18.22
N SER A 48 -8.65 0.26 -18.64
CA SER A 48 -8.89 0.87 -19.95
C SER A 48 -8.34 2.31 -20.09
N ILE A 49 -7.85 2.90 -18.99
CA ILE A 49 -7.31 4.26 -19.00
C ILE A 49 -5.96 4.28 -19.74
N ASN A 50 -5.93 5.01 -20.86
CA ASN A 50 -4.74 5.14 -21.70
C ASN A 50 -3.70 6.11 -21.08
N ILE A 51 -2.93 5.63 -20.11
CA ILE A 51 -1.76 6.32 -19.54
C ILE A 51 -0.48 5.70 -20.11
N ASN A 52 0.40 6.54 -20.67
CA ASN A 52 1.75 6.08 -21.02
C ASN A 52 2.62 6.06 -19.76
N CYS A 53 2.83 4.86 -19.20
CA CYS A 53 3.58 4.63 -17.97
C CYS A 53 5.11 4.73 -18.15
N GLU A 54 5.64 4.49 -19.36
CA GLU A 54 7.08 4.52 -19.63
C GLU A 54 7.76 5.84 -19.21
N PRO A 55 7.25 7.03 -19.59
CA PRO A 55 7.84 8.29 -19.15
C PRO A 55 7.73 8.50 -17.63
N VAL A 56 6.70 7.94 -16.98
CA VAL A 56 6.46 8.04 -15.53
C VAL A 56 7.49 7.23 -14.75
N LEU A 57 7.73 5.99 -15.16
CA LEU A 57 8.69 5.08 -14.52
C LEU A 57 10.14 5.52 -14.76
N SER A 58 10.44 6.06 -15.94
CA SER A 58 11.80 6.49 -16.32
C SER A 58 12.19 7.88 -15.82
N GLY A 59 11.27 8.66 -15.25
CA GLY A 59 11.58 10.02 -14.78
C GLY A 59 11.79 11.05 -15.91
N SER A 60 11.27 10.79 -17.11
CA SER A 60 11.51 11.65 -18.29
C SER A 60 10.76 12.99 -18.23
N ARG A 61 11.22 14.01 -18.98
CA ARG A 61 10.57 15.34 -19.04
C ARG A 61 9.09 15.30 -19.48
N SER A 62 8.65 14.25 -20.16
CA SER A 62 7.26 14.07 -20.60
C SER A 62 6.28 13.85 -19.44
N ILE A 63 6.76 13.65 -18.20
CA ILE A 63 5.93 13.56 -16.98
C ILE A 63 5.11 14.83 -16.73
N VAL A 64 5.55 16.00 -17.21
CA VAL A 64 4.84 17.27 -16.99
C VAL A 64 3.38 17.21 -17.44
N LYS A 65 3.06 16.40 -18.46
CA LYS A 65 1.69 16.17 -18.93
C LYS A 65 0.79 15.52 -17.85
N TYR A 66 1.34 14.65 -17.01
CA TYR A 66 0.61 13.91 -15.98
C TYR A 66 0.55 14.64 -14.64
N LYS A 67 1.33 15.73 -14.46
CA LYS A 67 1.35 16.51 -13.21
C LYS A 67 -0.02 17.07 -12.82
N TYR A 68 -0.88 17.35 -13.80
CA TYR A 68 -2.22 17.93 -13.59
C TYR A 68 -3.34 16.94 -13.94
N TRP A 69 -3.00 15.68 -14.20
CA TRP A 69 -4.02 14.69 -14.49
C TRP A 69 -4.79 14.36 -13.21
N THR A 70 -6.11 14.50 -13.27
CA THR A 70 -7.01 14.16 -12.17
C THR A 70 -7.87 12.97 -12.56
N PHE A 71 -7.89 11.95 -11.70
CA PHE A 71 -8.77 10.82 -11.87
C PHE A 71 -10.13 11.14 -11.26
N ASN A 72 -11.15 11.37 -12.11
CA ASN A 72 -12.53 11.51 -11.62
C ASN A 72 -13.15 10.11 -11.46
N TYR A 73 -13.48 9.77 -10.22
CA TYR A 73 -14.11 8.50 -9.87
C TYR A 73 -15.50 8.67 -9.26
N ASP A 74 -16.11 9.86 -9.35
CA ASP A 74 -17.40 10.18 -8.71
C ASP A 74 -18.50 9.22 -9.19
N THR A 75 -18.53 8.93 -10.49
CA THR A 75 -19.49 8.00 -11.10
C THR A 75 -19.30 6.57 -10.59
N ILE A 76 -18.04 6.15 -10.42
CA ILE A 76 -17.68 4.81 -9.93
C ILE A 76 -18.09 4.67 -8.47
N GLU A 77 -17.74 5.66 -7.65
CA GLU A 77 -18.10 5.68 -6.23
C GLU A 77 -19.61 5.66 -6.04
N LYS A 78 -20.34 6.46 -6.83
CA LYS A 78 -21.80 6.48 -6.79
C LYS A 78 -22.40 5.11 -7.12
N GLU A 79 -21.94 4.48 -8.21
CA GLU A 79 -22.43 3.15 -8.60
C GLU A 79 -22.12 2.09 -7.54
N LEU A 80 -20.94 2.15 -6.90
CA LEU A 80 -20.56 1.24 -5.82
C LEU A 80 -21.50 1.35 -4.61
N TYR A 81 -21.87 2.56 -4.20
CA TYR A 81 -22.77 2.75 -3.06
C TYR A 81 -24.25 2.45 -3.37
N GLU A 82 -24.68 2.65 -4.61
CA GLU A 82 -26.08 2.49 -5.03
C GLU A 82 -26.40 1.08 -5.57
N SER A 83 -25.39 0.27 -5.91
CA SER A 83 -25.58 -1.07 -6.50
C SER A 83 -26.27 -2.06 -5.57
N GLU A 84 -27.18 -2.85 -6.13
CA GLU A 84 -27.82 -3.99 -5.45
C GLU A 84 -26.86 -5.20 -5.35
N ASN A 85 -26.04 -5.44 -6.37
CA ASN A 85 -25.01 -6.47 -6.37
C ASN A 85 -23.61 -5.85 -6.31
N VAL A 86 -23.16 -5.60 -5.08
CA VAL A 86 -21.87 -4.95 -4.80
C VAL A 86 -20.69 -5.73 -5.38
N CYS A 87 -20.73 -7.07 -5.37
CA CYS A 87 -19.59 -7.89 -5.82
C CYS A 87 -19.39 -7.80 -7.34
N ASP A 88 -20.48 -7.85 -8.11
CA ASP A 88 -20.41 -7.71 -9.57
C ASP A 88 -19.94 -6.30 -9.96
N THR A 89 -20.41 -5.26 -9.26
CA THR A 89 -19.93 -3.89 -9.48
C THR A 89 -18.45 -3.74 -9.14
N ILE A 90 -17.98 -4.36 -8.05
CA ILE A 90 -16.54 -4.35 -7.73
C ILE A 90 -15.74 -5.03 -8.86
N HIS A 91 -16.16 -6.21 -9.32
CA HIS A 91 -15.46 -6.94 -10.38
C HIS A 91 -15.57 -6.28 -11.77
N LYS A 92 -16.51 -5.37 -11.98
CA LYS A 92 -16.61 -4.53 -13.19
C LYS A 92 -15.48 -3.49 -13.24
N TYR A 93 -15.08 -2.94 -12.10
CA TYR A 93 -14.11 -1.84 -12.01
C TYR A 93 -12.71 -2.25 -11.57
N PHE A 94 -12.60 -3.32 -10.78
CA PHE A 94 -11.36 -3.74 -10.14
C PHE A 94 -11.09 -5.22 -10.40
N PHE A 95 -9.82 -5.53 -10.68
CA PHE A 95 -9.37 -6.89 -10.90
C PHE A 95 -8.89 -7.50 -9.57
N PHE A 96 -9.22 -8.75 -9.30
CA PHE A 96 -8.79 -9.47 -8.11
C PHE A 96 -8.40 -10.89 -8.49
N GLU A 97 -7.18 -11.30 -8.15
CA GLU A 97 -6.70 -12.67 -8.38
C GLU A 97 -7.57 -13.69 -7.64
N LYS A 98 -8.03 -14.70 -8.37
CA LYS A 98 -8.85 -15.79 -7.83
C LYS A 98 -8.04 -16.98 -7.34
N GLU A 99 -6.83 -17.15 -7.86
CA GLU A 99 -5.92 -18.25 -7.53
C GLU A 99 -4.49 -17.73 -7.27
N PRO A 100 -3.70 -18.40 -6.41
CA PRO A 100 -2.31 -18.03 -6.18
C PRO A 100 -1.49 -18.09 -7.48
N LEU A 101 -0.67 -17.07 -7.73
CA LEU A 101 0.14 -17.00 -8.95
C LEU A 101 1.36 -17.95 -8.93
N SER A 102 1.76 -18.42 -7.75
CA SER A 102 2.85 -19.38 -7.59
C SER A 102 2.70 -20.27 -6.35
N LEU A 103 3.34 -21.45 -6.40
CA LEU A 103 3.46 -22.35 -5.25
C LEU A 103 4.22 -21.69 -4.09
N GLU A 104 5.14 -20.78 -4.40
CA GLU A 104 5.91 -20.04 -3.39
C GLU A 104 5.00 -19.15 -2.55
N GLU A 105 4.08 -18.44 -3.19
CA GLU A 105 3.12 -17.55 -2.53
C GLU A 105 2.03 -18.34 -1.81
N GLN A 106 1.57 -19.46 -2.38
CA GLN A 106 0.61 -20.34 -1.72
C GLN A 106 1.16 -20.93 -0.41
N ALA A 107 2.45 -21.27 -0.38
CA ALA A 107 3.13 -21.82 0.79
C ALA A 107 3.47 -20.76 1.86
N TYR A 108 3.28 -19.47 1.59
CA TYR A 108 3.62 -18.37 2.50
C TYR A 108 2.48 -17.35 2.60
N PRO A 109 1.34 -17.72 3.23
CA PRO A 109 0.20 -16.82 3.37
C PRO A 109 0.56 -15.63 4.26
N LEU A 110 0.22 -14.43 3.80
CA LEU A 110 0.44 -13.17 4.52
C LEU A 110 -0.84 -12.68 5.19
N SER A 111 -0.69 -11.95 6.30
CA SER A 111 -1.78 -11.23 6.95
C SER A 111 -1.56 -9.72 6.87
N TYR A 112 -2.56 -8.99 6.39
CA TYR A 112 -2.52 -7.53 6.29
C TYR A 112 -3.52 -6.89 7.25
N GLY A 113 -3.06 -5.85 7.95
CA GLY A 113 -3.92 -4.94 8.70
C GLY A 113 -4.06 -3.64 7.93
N LEU A 114 -5.27 -3.33 7.48
CA LEU A 114 -5.60 -2.10 6.79
C LEU A 114 -6.48 -1.27 7.71
N VAL A 115 -6.30 0.02 7.67
CA VAL A 115 -7.23 0.92 8.33
C VAL A 115 -7.66 1.99 7.34
N ILE A 116 -8.95 2.32 7.34
CA ILE A 116 -9.55 3.12 6.27
C ILE A 116 -10.59 4.10 6.82
N TYR A 117 -10.73 5.24 6.15
CA TYR A 117 -11.61 6.33 6.61
C TYR A 117 -12.48 6.91 5.49
N LYS A 118 -11.95 7.05 4.26
CA LYS A 118 -12.60 7.69 3.11
C LYS A 118 -12.19 7.02 1.78
N ASP A 119 -12.79 7.50 0.69
CA ASP A 119 -12.41 7.25 -0.71
C ASP A 119 -12.32 5.76 -1.06
N ILE A 120 -13.48 5.10 -1.14
CA ILE A 120 -13.56 3.65 -1.31
C ILE A 120 -12.93 3.16 -2.63
N VAL A 121 -12.98 3.99 -3.67
CA VAL A 121 -12.37 3.68 -4.96
C VAL A 121 -10.85 3.56 -4.82
N GLN A 122 -10.23 4.46 -4.05
CA GLN A 122 -8.79 4.38 -3.78
C GLN A 122 -8.46 3.12 -2.99
N VAL A 123 -9.25 2.80 -1.96
CA VAL A 123 -9.04 1.60 -1.13
C VAL A 123 -9.17 0.32 -1.97
N LEU A 124 -10.17 0.23 -2.86
CA LEU A 124 -10.36 -0.94 -3.72
C LEU A 124 -9.27 -1.05 -4.79
N LEU A 125 -8.83 0.09 -5.35
CA LEU A 125 -7.70 0.12 -6.27
C LEU A 125 -6.42 -0.35 -5.58
N GLU A 126 -6.15 0.18 -4.40
CA GLU A 126 -5.05 -0.25 -3.56
C GLU A 126 -5.14 -1.74 -3.27
N LEU A 127 -6.28 -2.24 -2.80
CA LEU A 127 -6.47 -3.65 -2.48
C LEU A 127 -6.27 -4.55 -3.71
N SER A 128 -6.75 -4.15 -4.89
CA SER A 128 -6.57 -4.92 -6.13
C SER A 128 -5.10 -5.18 -6.50
N ILE A 129 -4.18 -4.31 -6.07
CA ILE A 129 -2.75 -4.44 -6.41
C ILE A 129 -2.05 -5.55 -5.61
N PHE A 130 -2.46 -5.81 -4.37
CA PHE A 130 -1.81 -6.78 -3.48
C PHE A 130 -2.76 -7.84 -2.93
N TYR A 131 -3.99 -7.89 -3.42
CA TYR A 131 -4.91 -8.96 -3.10
C TYR A 131 -4.38 -10.29 -3.65
N GLN A 132 -4.39 -11.30 -2.81
CA GLN A 132 -4.14 -12.69 -3.20
C GLN A 132 -5.08 -13.58 -2.39
N PRO A 133 -5.64 -14.64 -2.99
CA PRO A 133 -6.70 -15.44 -2.38
C PRO A 133 -6.23 -16.20 -1.13
N GLN A 134 -4.95 -16.57 -1.04
CA GLN A 134 -4.36 -17.26 0.10
C GLN A 134 -4.03 -16.34 1.29
N ASN A 135 -3.97 -15.02 1.07
CA ASN A 135 -3.67 -14.04 2.11
C ASN A 135 -4.93 -13.71 2.92
N VAL A 136 -4.76 -13.15 4.12
CA VAL A 136 -5.85 -12.71 4.99
C VAL A 136 -5.77 -11.20 5.20
N TYR A 137 -6.90 -10.51 5.08
CA TYR A 137 -6.98 -9.06 5.19
C TYR A 137 -7.93 -8.65 6.31
N CYS A 138 -7.40 -7.94 7.29
CA CYS A 138 -8.15 -7.32 8.37
C CYS A 138 -8.29 -5.83 8.06
N ILE A 139 -9.47 -5.43 7.59
CA ILE A 139 -9.78 -4.04 7.28
C ILE A 139 -10.48 -3.43 8.49
N THR A 140 -9.97 -2.31 8.98
CA THR A 140 -10.61 -1.59 10.07
C THR A 140 -11.11 -0.24 9.59
N VAL A 141 -12.31 0.16 10.00
CA VAL A 141 -12.91 1.43 9.57
C VAL A 141 -12.89 2.43 10.72
N ASP A 142 -12.42 3.63 10.42
CA ASP A 142 -12.37 4.74 11.35
C ASP A 142 -13.78 5.13 11.84
N GLN A 143 -13.88 5.51 13.12
CA GLN A 143 -15.16 5.84 13.74
C GLN A 143 -15.79 7.13 13.20
N GLY A 144 -15.00 8.07 12.68
CA GLY A 144 -15.47 9.28 12.04
C GLY A 144 -16.00 9.08 10.62
N ALA A 145 -15.81 7.89 10.02
CA ALA A 145 -16.25 7.62 8.65
C ALA A 145 -17.79 7.71 8.51
N SER A 146 -18.25 8.06 7.31
CA SER A 146 -19.68 8.21 7.04
C SER A 146 -20.44 6.89 7.21
N LYS A 147 -21.73 6.97 7.53
CA LYS A 147 -22.57 5.76 7.69
C LYS A 147 -22.65 4.94 6.40
N ILE A 148 -22.70 5.62 5.25
CA ILE A 148 -22.74 4.97 3.93
C ILE A 148 -21.44 4.19 3.69
N TYR A 149 -20.30 4.84 3.96
CA TYR A 149 -18.98 4.21 3.83
C TYR A 149 -18.84 2.97 4.71
N LYS A 150 -19.17 3.08 6.00
CA LYS A 150 -19.16 1.94 6.93
C LYS A 150 -20.08 0.81 6.47
N LYS A 151 -21.28 1.13 5.99
CA LYS A 151 -22.22 0.13 5.46
C LYS A 151 -21.63 -0.60 4.26
N PHE A 152 -20.99 0.13 3.34
CA PHE A 152 -20.33 -0.47 2.18
C PHE A 152 -19.19 -1.38 2.60
N VAL A 153 -18.27 -0.92 3.46
CA VAL A 153 -17.12 -1.72 3.91
C VAL A 153 -17.58 -2.99 4.62
N ASN A 154 -18.61 -2.92 5.47
CA ASN A 154 -19.16 -4.08 6.15
C ASN A 154 -19.76 -5.14 5.20
N ASN A 155 -20.01 -4.80 3.92
CA ASN A 155 -20.44 -5.75 2.91
C ASN A 155 -19.27 -6.41 2.16
N LEU A 156 -18.03 -5.89 2.22
CA LEU A 156 -16.88 -6.48 1.54
C LEU A 156 -16.64 -7.97 1.88
N PRO A 157 -16.78 -8.41 3.16
CA PRO A 157 -16.63 -9.83 3.49
C PRO A 157 -17.64 -10.77 2.81
N LYS A 158 -18.73 -10.23 2.23
CA LYS A 158 -19.68 -11.02 1.44
C LYS A 158 -19.14 -11.35 0.04
N CYS A 159 -18.27 -10.51 -0.50
CA CYS A 159 -17.64 -10.71 -1.81
C CYS A 159 -16.31 -11.47 -1.68
N PHE A 160 -15.59 -11.27 -0.58
CA PHE A 160 -14.26 -11.83 -0.36
C PHE A 160 -14.19 -12.62 0.94
N ASN A 161 -14.00 -13.94 0.84
CA ASN A 161 -14.02 -14.84 2.00
C ASN A 161 -12.85 -14.59 2.98
N ASN A 162 -11.72 -14.10 2.46
CA ASN A 162 -10.48 -13.83 3.15
C ASN A 162 -10.34 -12.39 3.69
N ILE A 163 -11.40 -11.58 3.57
CA ILE A 163 -11.48 -10.24 4.16
C ILE A 163 -12.34 -10.29 5.43
N LYS A 164 -11.87 -9.63 6.49
CA LYS A 164 -12.59 -9.41 7.75
C LYS A 164 -12.59 -7.92 8.07
N THR A 165 -13.72 -7.42 8.56
CA THR A 165 -13.89 -5.99 8.84
C THR A 165 -14.09 -5.71 10.34
N PHE A 166 -13.37 -4.73 10.88
CA PHE A 166 -13.44 -4.28 12.27
C PHE A 166 -13.49 -2.73 12.32
N TYR A 167 -13.51 -2.10 13.50
CA TYR A 167 -13.52 -0.63 13.63
C TYR A 167 -12.30 -0.14 14.44
N LEU A 168 -11.31 0.48 13.81
CA LEU A 168 -10.06 1.02 14.39
C LEU A 168 -9.50 2.15 13.46
N SER A 169 -8.38 2.82 13.83
CA SER A 169 -7.81 4.02 13.17
C SER A 169 -6.41 3.84 12.54
N GLY A 170 -6.13 4.41 11.36
CA GLY A 170 -4.88 4.34 10.56
C GLY A 170 -5.12 4.32 9.03
N THR A 171 -4.09 4.28 8.19
CA THR A 171 -4.10 3.92 6.73
C THR A 171 -2.65 3.70 6.26
N ASP A 172 -2.34 2.66 5.47
CA ASP A 172 -1.02 2.42 4.86
C ASP A 172 -1.16 1.80 3.46
N LEU A 173 -0.29 2.18 2.50
CA LEU A 173 -0.27 1.72 1.09
C LEU A 173 0.97 0.87 0.77
N PRO A 174 0.85 -0.31 0.12
CA PRO A 174 2.00 -1.12 -0.29
C PRO A 174 2.64 -0.63 -1.59
N LEU A 175 3.97 -0.81 -1.69
CA LEU A 175 4.80 -0.37 -2.84
C LEU A 175 5.48 -1.53 -3.60
N ARG A 176 5.14 -2.78 -3.27
CA ARG A 176 5.77 -4.00 -3.80
C ARG A 176 4.72 -5.05 -4.14
N THR A 177 5.05 -5.93 -5.09
CA THR A 177 4.21 -7.09 -5.42
C THR A 177 4.17 -8.10 -4.27
N ASN A 178 3.19 -9.00 -4.28
CA ASN A 178 3.06 -10.03 -3.26
C ASN A 178 4.30 -10.95 -3.21
N LEU A 179 4.79 -11.43 -4.35
CA LEU A 179 6.01 -12.26 -4.41
C LEU A 179 7.24 -11.54 -3.85
N GLU A 180 7.42 -10.25 -4.16
CA GLU A 180 8.50 -9.45 -3.58
C GLU A 180 8.36 -9.34 -2.05
N MET A 181 7.14 -9.12 -1.56
CA MET A 181 6.86 -9.08 -0.12
C MET A 181 7.20 -10.41 0.54
N VAL A 182 6.77 -11.54 -0.03
CA VAL A 182 7.09 -12.90 0.46
C VAL A 182 8.60 -13.10 0.55
N ARG A 183 9.35 -12.69 -0.49
CA ARG A 183 10.81 -12.83 -0.51
C ARG A 183 11.50 -11.93 0.52
N ILE A 184 11.02 -10.71 0.70
CA ILE A 184 11.52 -9.79 1.76
C ILE A 184 11.29 -10.41 3.14
N MET A 185 10.07 -10.92 3.41
CA MET A 185 9.73 -11.52 4.70
C MET A 185 10.52 -12.80 4.98
N LYS A 186 10.77 -13.63 3.95
CA LYS A 186 11.68 -14.79 4.06
C LYS A 186 13.12 -14.37 4.35
N ALA A 187 13.61 -13.32 3.72
CA ALA A 187 14.96 -12.80 3.96
C ALA A 187 15.12 -12.25 5.39
N LEU A 188 14.04 -11.74 6.01
CA LEU A 188 14.02 -11.33 7.40
C LEU A 188 14.07 -12.51 8.39
N ASN A 189 13.82 -13.74 7.96
CA ASN A 189 13.96 -14.97 8.75
C ASN A 189 13.33 -14.89 10.16
N GLY A 190 12.13 -14.33 10.24
CA GLY A 190 11.38 -14.16 11.50
C GLY A 190 11.77 -12.95 12.34
N SER A 191 12.70 -12.10 11.87
CA SER A 191 12.98 -10.80 12.47
C SER A 191 11.90 -9.76 12.14
N ILE A 192 11.77 -8.73 12.99
CA ILE A 192 10.79 -7.65 12.84
C ILE A 192 11.50 -6.45 12.21
N ASN A 193 10.92 -5.91 11.15
CA ASN A 193 11.37 -4.66 10.55
C ASN A 193 10.48 -3.50 11.02
N THR A 194 10.97 -2.74 12.00
CA THR A 194 10.32 -1.53 12.52
C THR A 194 11.38 -0.46 12.76
N ASP A 195 11.06 0.79 12.43
CA ASP A 195 11.91 1.91 12.83
C ASP A 195 11.82 2.07 14.35
N VAL A 196 12.98 2.12 15.00
CA VAL A 196 13.12 2.43 16.43
C VAL A 196 13.96 3.69 16.51
N GLU A 197 13.28 4.83 16.60
CA GLU A 197 13.94 6.10 16.83
C GLU A 197 14.24 6.28 18.33
N GLN A 198 15.40 6.87 18.64
CA GLN A 198 15.66 7.32 20.00
C GLN A 198 14.65 8.42 20.34
N PHE A 199 14.03 8.30 21.51
CA PHE A 199 13.11 9.30 22.02
C PHE A 199 13.84 10.65 22.12
N GLU A 200 13.47 11.63 21.28
CA GLU A 200 14.00 12.98 21.35
C GLU A 200 13.60 13.63 22.69
N GLN A 201 14.51 13.63 23.66
CA GLN A 201 14.28 14.26 24.97
C GLN A 201 13.99 15.78 24.86
N ASP A 202 14.40 16.42 23.76
CA ASP A 202 14.27 17.86 23.53
C ASP A 202 12.96 18.30 22.87
N ARG A 203 12.08 17.36 22.48
CA ARG A 203 10.78 17.71 21.91
C ARG A 203 9.91 18.52 22.90
N TYR A 204 10.06 18.24 24.20
CA TYR A 204 9.40 19.01 25.27
C TYR A 204 10.02 20.40 25.49
N ARG A 205 11.33 20.60 25.23
CA ARG A 205 11.97 21.91 25.39
C ARG A 205 11.45 22.91 24.36
N ILE A 206 11.25 22.48 23.12
CA ILE A 206 10.69 23.34 22.07
C ILE A 206 9.20 23.59 22.33
N MET A 207 8.44 22.59 22.77
CA MET A 207 7.03 22.78 23.17
C MET A 207 6.89 23.72 24.38
N GLU A 208 7.73 23.62 25.41
CA GLU A 208 7.73 24.57 26.53
C GLU A 208 8.05 26.00 26.07
N VAL A 209 9.05 26.18 25.20
CA VAL A 209 9.40 27.50 24.67
C VAL A 209 8.25 28.08 23.83
N ILE A 210 7.63 27.28 22.96
CA ILE A 210 6.47 27.70 22.15
C ILE A 210 5.27 28.00 23.05
N PHE A 211 5.01 27.21 24.09
CA PHE A 211 3.94 27.48 25.05
C PHE A 211 4.21 28.78 25.83
N ARG A 212 5.45 28.99 26.30
CA ARG A 212 5.85 30.21 27.01
C ARG A 212 5.77 31.45 26.12
N VAL A 213 6.22 31.36 24.86
CA VAL A 213 6.15 32.46 23.89
C VAL A 213 4.69 32.77 23.55
N ASN A 214 3.85 31.77 23.29
CA ASN A 214 2.42 31.98 23.03
C ASN A 214 1.66 32.50 24.26
N PHE A 215 2.01 32.05 25.47
CA PHE A 215 1.43 32.55 26.71
C PHE A 215 1.85 34.01 27.00
N ALA A 216 3.13 34.35 26.78
CA ALA A 216 3.63 35.72 26.90
C ALA A 216 3.01 36.66 25.86
N LEU A 217 2.89 36.21 24.59
CA LEU A 217 2.19 36.95 23.53
C LEU A 217 0.71 37.13 23.87
N ARG A 218 0.02 36.11 24.40
CA ARG A 218 -1.37 36.27 24.87
C ARG A 218 -1.47 37.30 26.01
N ARG A 219 -0.54 37.30 26.96
CA ARG A 219 -0.51 38.30 28.06
C ARG A 219 -0.27 39.72 27.56
N LEU A 220 0.56 39.89 26.53
CA LEU A 220 0.86 41.20 25.93
C LEU A 220 -0.28 41.70 25.02
N ILE A 221 -0.95 40.80 24.29
CA ILE A 221 -2.03 41.17 23.36
C ILE A 221 -3.37 41.35 24.09
N TYR A 222 -3.65 40.57 25.14
CA TYR A 222 -4.97 40.51 25.78
C TYR A 222 -4.99 40.98 27.24
N GLY A 223 -3.96 41.70 27.70
CA GLY A 223 -3.95 42.49 28.93
C GLY A 223 -4.82 41.98 30.09
N GLY A 224 -4.23 41.11 30.91
CA GLY A 224 -4.62 40.89 32.31
C GLY A 224 -6.05 40.44 32.61
N ILE A 225 -6.24 39.15 32.90
CA ILE A 225 -7.29 38.69 33.80
C ILE A 225 -6.65 37.64 34.73
N GLU A 226 -6.53 38.00 36.01
CA GLU A 226 -6.22 37.09 37.13
C GLU A 226 -7.50 36.36 37.54
N ILE A 227 -7.41 35.03 37.69
CA ILE A 227 -8.06 34.25 38.75
C ILE A 227 -7.05 33.19 39.19
#